data_AF-A0A174CGT2-F1
#
_entry.id   AF-A0A174CGT2-F1
#
_cell.length_a   1.000
_cell.length_b   1.000
_cell.length_c   1.000
_cell.angle_alpha   90.00
_cell.angle_beta   90.00
_cell.angle_gamma   90.00
#
_symmetry.space_group_name_H-M   'P 1'
#
loop_
_entity.id
_entity.type
_entity.pdbx_description
1 polymer ?
#
loop_
_entity_poly.entity_id
_entity_poly.type
_entity_poly.pdbx_seq_one_letter_code
_entity_poly.pdbx_strand_id
1 'polypeptide(L)'
;MLQFAKKLHCAEHGAAPRLGLRIVQADRDTPEACAAQILELAHEQISQVDVLILDELGEAMRRGFVTRKDVEGLIALKPTTTELMLTGRGLLPLADLADLVTEMRPVKHYFDEGLLARQGIEY
;
A
#
# COMPACT_ATOMS: atom_id res chain seq x y z
N MET A 1 -8.04 -3.30 -1.09
CA MET A 1 -6.76 -2.57 -1.05
C MET A 1 -6.84 -1.54 0.05
N LEU A 2 -5.92 -1.60 1.01
CA LEU A 2 -5.80 -0.63 2.09
C LEU A 2 -4.64 0.31 1.79
N GLN A 3 -4.88 1.61 1.85
CA GLN A 3 -3.90 2.61 1.40
C GLN A 3 -3.39 3.47 2.56
N PHE A 4 -2.07 3.46 2.78
CA PHE A 4 -1.43 4.17 3.89
C PHE A 4 -1.21 5.67 3.63
N ALA A 5 -0.95 6.06 2.39
CA ALA A 5 -0.51 7.41 2.07
C ALA A 5 -1.24 7.96 0.85
N LYS A 6 -2.32 8.71 1.10
CA LYS A 6 -2.85 9.80 0.25
C LYS A 6 -4.19 10.29 0.84
N LYS A 7 -4.19 11.29 1.73
CA LYS A 7 -5.44 11.97 2.13
C LYS A 7 -6.12 12.76 1.01
N LEU A 8 -5.57 12.69 -0.20
CA LEU A 8 -6.03 13.35 -1.41
C LEU A 8 -6.76 12.32 -2.27
N HIS A 9 -7.86 12.75 -2.88
CA HIS A 9 -8.51 11.96 -3.90
C HIS A 9 -7.62 11.91 -5.14
N CYS A 10 -6.91 10.79 -5.33
CA CYS A 10 -6.06 10.52 -6.49
C CYS A 10 -6.78 9.70 -7.57
N ALA A 11 -6.17 9.61 -8.76
CA ALA A 11 -6.69 8.92 -9.94
C ALA A 11 -7.24 7.52 -9.65
N GLU A 12 -6.55 6.75 -8.81
CA GLU A 12 -6.94 5.40 -8.42
C GLU A 12 -8.35 5.31 -7.80
N HIS A 13 -8.83 6.35 -7.13
CA HIS A 13 -10.18 6.38 -6.55
C HIS A 13 -11.28 6.42 -7.62
N GLY A 14 -10.99 7.01 -8.78
CA GLY A 14 -11.88 6.99 -9.94
C GLY A 14 -11.70 5.74 -10.81
N ALA A 15 -10.46 5.23 -10.93
CA ALA A 15 -10.12 4.15 -11.83
C ALA A 15 -10.34 2.75 -11.23
N ALA A 16 -9.91 2.51 -9.99
CA ALA A 16 -9.93 1.20 -9.37
C ALA A 16 -11.34 0.61 -9.19
N PRO A 17 -12.38 1.38 -8.81
CA PRO A 17 -13.75 0.84 -8.76
C PRO A 17 -14.26 0.35 -10.11
N ARG A 18 -13.81 0.94 -11.24
CA ARG A 18 -14.16 0.47 -12.59
C ARG A 18 -13.53 -0.88 -12.92
N LEU A 19 -12.51 -1.27 -12.18
CA LEU A 19 -11.87 -2.59 -12.23
C LEU A 19 -12.39 -3.55 -11.15
N GLY A 20 -13.41 -3.15 -10.37
CA GLY A 20 -13.95 -3.93 -9.26
C GLY A 20 -13.07 -3.92 -8.00
N LEU A 21 -12.05 -3.07 -7.93
CA LEU A 21 -11.17 -2.96 -6.77
C LEU A 21 -11.71 -1.93 -5.78
N ARG A 22 -11.93 -2.38 -4.54
CA ARG A 22 -12.26 -1.50 -3.42
C ARG A 22 -10.99 -0.95 -2.78
N ILE A 23 -10.89 0.38 -2.74
CA ILE A 23 -9.88 1.12 -2.00
C ILE A 23 -10.47 1.55 -0.66
N VAL A 24 -9.71 1.37 0.42
CA VAL A 24 -10.03 1.89 1.74
C VAL A 24 -8.90 2.82 2.17
N GLN A 25 -9.29 4.04 2.53
CA GLN A 25 -8.40 5.05 3.09
C GLN A 25 -8.79 5.33 4.53
N ALA A 26 -7.82 5.78 5.31
CA ALA A 26 -8.06 6.25 6.66
C ALA A 26 -8.78 7.60 6.68
N ASP A 27 -9.53 7.85 7.74
CA ASP A 27 -10.31 9.06 7.98
C ASP A 27 -9.85 9.86 9.22
N ARG A 28 -8.71 9.49 9.83
CA ARG A 28 -8.14 10.17 11.01
C ARG A 28 -7.46 11.49 10.66
N ASP A 29 -7.25 12.35 11.64
CA ASP A 29 -6.73 13.71 11.41
C ASP A 29 -5.24 13.77 11.05
N THR A 30 -4.42 12.93 11.68
CA THR A 30 -2.95 12.93 11.48
C THR A 30 -2.48 11.76 10.61
N PRO A 31 -1.36 11.90 9.89
CA PRO A 31 -0.77 10.80 9.11
C PRO A 31 -0.44 9.56 9.96
N GLU A 32 0.02 9.76 11.19
CA GLU A 32 0.33 8.70 12.15
C GLU A 32 -0.95 7.92 12.52
N ALA A 33 -2.02 8.63 12.83
CA ALA A 33 -3.30 8.02 13.17
C ALA A 33 -3.94 7.34 11.94
N CYS A 34 -3.73 7.88 10.74
CA CYS A 34 -4.15 7.23 9.50
C CYS A 34 -3.43 5.90 9.30
N ALA A 35 -2.10 5.88 9.46
CA ALA A 35 -1.32 4.66 9.34
C ALA A 35 -1.74 3.61 10.38
N ALA A 36 -1.96 4.04 11.64
CA ALA A 36 -2.46 3.15 12.69
C ALA A 36 -3.82 2.54 12.33
N GLN A 37 -4.78 3.35 11.86
CA GLN A 37 -6.10 2.86 11.43
C GLN A 37 -5.99 1.86 10.28
N ILE A 38 -5.15 2.13 9.28
CA ILE A 38 -4.95 1.20 8.16
C ILE A 38 -4.32 -0.11 8.65
N LEU A 39 -3.37 -0.04 9.58
CA LEU A 39 -2.75 -1.21 10.17
C LEU A 39 -3.78 -2.03 10.98
N GLU A 40 -4.64 -1.39 11.77
CA GLU A 40 -5.75 -2.05 12.47
C GLU A 40 -6.68 -2.77 11.49
N LEU A 41 -7.13 -2.09 10.42
CA LEU A 41 -7.95 -2.69 9.38
C LEU A 41 -7.25 -3.86 8.68
N ALA A 42 -5.93 -3.79 8.50
CA ALA A 42 -5.16 -4.90 7.93
C ALA A 42 -5.21 -6.13 8.84
N HIS A 43 -5.06 -5.95 10.16
CA HIS A 43 -5.18 -7.05 11.14
C HIS A 43 -6.58 -7.68 11.13
N GLU A 44 -7.64 -6.87 10.98
CA GLU A 44 -9.02 -7.37 10.93
C GLU A 44 -9.31 -8.15 9.64
N GLN A 45 -8.80 -7.67 8.50
CA GLN A 45 -9.14 -8.18 7.18
C GLN A 45 -8.21 -9.30 6.69
N ILE A 46 -7.01 -9.46 7.27
CA ILE A 46 -6.00 -10.44 6.79
C ILE A 46 -6.56 -11.87 6.69
N SER A 47 -7.52 -12.22 7.54
CA SER A 47 -8.14 -13.56 7.55
C SER A 47 -9.49 -13.64 6.83
N GLN A 48 -9.93 -12.54 6.19
CA GLN A 48 -11.25 -12.43 5.57
C GLN A 48 -11.21 -12.32 4.05
N VAL A 49 -10.01 -12.23 3.46
CA VAL A 49 -9.80 -12.03 2.02
C VAL A 49 -8.76 -13.01 1.49
N ASP A 50 -8.88 -13.40 0.24
CA ASP A 50 -7.86 -14.21 -0.45
C ASP A 50 -6.63 -13.38 -0.83
N VAL A 51 -6.80 -12.06 -1.03
CA VAL A 51 -5.72 -11.12 -1.37
C VAL A 51 -5.88 -9.82 -0.60
N LEU A 52 -4.88 -9.47 0.20
CA LEU A 52 -4.78 -8.18 0.88
C LEU A 52 -3.63 -7.36 0.28
N ILE A 53 -3.94 -6.17 -0.24
CA ILE A 53 -2.95 -5.24 -0.78
C ILE A 53 -2.78 -4.08 0.20
N LEU A 54 -1.57 -3.89 0.69
CA LEU A 54 -1.14 -2.74 1.49
C LEU A 54 -0.39 -1.75 0.59
N ASP A 55 -1.14 -0.77 0.11
CA ASP A 55 -0.63 0.21 -0.84
C ASP A 55 0.11 1.36 -0.14
N GLU A 56 1.29 1.70 -0.68
CA GLU A 56 2.19 2.75 -0.16
C GLU A 56 2.69 2.50 1.28
N LEU A 57 2.78 1.23 1.69
CA LEU A 57 3.36 0.84 2.98
C LEU A 57 4.81 1.33 3.11
N GLY A 58 5.58 1.30 2.01
CA GLY A 58 6.97 1.76 2.02
C GLY A 58 7.13 3.21 2.47
N GLU A 59 6.21 4.09 2.09
CA GLU A 59 6.20 5.48 2.54
C GLU A 59 5.84 5.60 4.02
N ALA A 60 4.87 4.81 4.49
CA ALA A 60 4.51 4.76 5.92
C ALA A 60 5.69 4.30 6.78
N MET A 61 6.45 3.31 6.32
CA MET A 61 7.67 2.84 6.98
C MET A 61 8.78 3.90 6.95
N ARG A 62 9.00 4.53 5.80
CA ARG A 62 10.01 5.59 5.65
C ARG A 62 9.76 6.77 6.61
N ARG A 63 8.49 7.08 6.88
CA ARG A 63 8.08 8.13 7.82
C ARG A 63 8.04 7.68 9.28
N GLY A 64 8.27 6.39 9.56
CA GLY A 64 8.30 5.83 10.91
C GLY A 64 6.92 5.56 11.52
N PHE A 65 5.87 5.54 10.71
CA PHE A 65 4.50 5.28 11.18
C PHE A 65 4.17 3.80 11.28
N VAL A 66 4.84 3.00 10.46
CA VAL A 66 4.79 1.55 10.50
C VAL A 66 6.21 1.04 10.66
N THR A 67 6.42 0.15 11.61
CA THR A 67 7.72 -0.45 11.86
C THR A 67 7.81 -1.81 11.16
N ARG A 68 9.04 -2.31 10.98
CA ARG A 68 9.26 -3.70 10.52
C ARG A 68 8.53 -4.71 11.42
N LYS A 69 8.53 -4.48 12.74
CA LYS A 69 7.86 -5.35 13.71
C LYS A 69 6.34 -5.41 13.51
N ASP A 70 5.73 -4.30 13.12
CA ASP A 70 4.30 -4.27 12.82
C ASP A 70 3.97 -5.15 11.60
N VAL A 71 4.84 -5.13 10.58
CA VAL A 71 4.70 -5.97 9.39
C VAL A 71 4.95 -7.45 9.72
N GLU A 72 5.97 -7.76 10.52
CA GLU A 72 6.23 -9.12 11.02
C GLU A 72 5.02 -9.66 11.80
N GLY A 73 4.41 -8.82 12.65
CA GLY A 73 3.19 -9.16 13.38
C GLY A 73 2.02 -9.48 12.46
N LEU A 74 1.82 -8.68 11.42
CA LEU A 74 0.77 -8.92 10.43
C LEU A 74 1.00 -10.22 9.64
N ILE A 75 2.25 -10.48 9.21
CA ILE A 75 2.62 -11.71 8.49
C ILE A 75 2.38 -12.94 9.37
N ALA A 76 2.69 -12.86 10.67
CA ALA A 76 2.47 -13.96 11.60
C ALA A 76 0.99 -14.32 11.79
N LEU A 77 0.07 -13.37 11.59
CA LEU A 77 -1.38 -13.58 11.67
C LEU A 77 -2.00 -14.04 10.34
N LYS A 78 -1.27 -13.86 9.22
CA LYS A 78 -1.76 -14.14 7.87
C LYS A 78 -2.04 -15.64 7.68
N PRO A 79 -3.27 -16.04 7.30
CA PRO A 79 -3.53 -17.41 6.91
C PRO A 79 -2.70 -17.85 5.70
N THR A 80 -2.51 -19.16 5.55
CA THR A 80 -1.86 -19.75 4.37
C THR A 80 -2.69 -19.57 3.09
N THR A 81 -3.99 -19.30 3.22
CA THR A 81 -4.92 -19.06 2.09
C THR A 81 -4.90 -17.61 1.60
N THR A 82 -4.26 -16.70 2.33
CA THR A 82 -4.25 -15.26 1.99
C THR A 82 -2.91 -14.85 1.37
N GLU A 83 -2.97 -14.20 0.22
CA GLU A 83 -1.86 -13.48 -0.39
C GLU A 83 -1.75 -12.06 0.19
N LEU A 84 -0.57 -11.67 0.67
CA LEU A 84 -0.32 -10.33 1.20
C LEU A 84 0.66 -9.59 0.28
N MET A 85 0.19 -8.52 -0.36
CA MET A 85 0.98 -7.71 -1.27
C MET A 85 1.34 -6.37 -0.61
N LEU A 86 2.63 -6.05 -0.59
CA LEU A 86 3.16 -4.81 -0.05
C LEU A 86 3.70 -3.93 -1.19
N THR A 87 3.25 -2.68 -1.28
CA THR A 87 3.73 -1.74 -2.32
C THR A 87 4.40 -0.50 -1.71
N GLY A 88 5.17 0.18 -2.55
CA GLY A 88 5.87 1.41 -2.18
C GLY A 88 7.38 1.27 -2.29
N ARG A 89 8.07 2.42 -2.20
CA ARG A 89 9.52 2.49 -2.29
C ARG A 89 10.15 2.10 -0.94
N GLY A 90 11.38 1.59 -0.97
CA GLY A 90 12.15 1.35 0.26
C GLY A 90 11.72 0.11 1.06
N LEU A 91 11.03 -0.85 0.44
CA LEU A 91 10.60 -2.11 1.08
C LEU A 91 11.66 -3.22 1.05
N LEU A 92 12.82 -3.01 0.40
CA LEU A 92 13.91 -3.99 0.39
C LEU A 92 14.36 -4.49 1.78
N PRO A 93 14.30 -3.70 2.88
CA PRO A 93 14.57 -4.20 4.23
C PRO A 93 13.60 -5.25 4.75
N LEU A 94 12.51 -5.56 4.03
CA LEU A 94 11.57 -6.66 4.33
C LEU A 94 11.74 -7.84 3.37
N ALA A 95 12.72 -7.81 2.46
CA ALA A 95 12.88 -8.85 1.44
C ALA A 95 13.09 -10.25 2.03
N ASP A 96 13.66 -10.35 3.22
CA ASP A 96 13.85 -11.62 3.94
C ASP A 96 12.54 -12.21 4.50
N LEU A 97 11.47 -11.42 4.56
CA LEU A 97 10.14 -11.84 4.99
C LEU A 97 9.22 -12.23 3.83
N ALA A 98 9.62 -11.96 2.58
CA ALA A 98 8.76 -12.09 1.40
C ALA A 98 9.14 -13.31 0.55
N ASP A 99 8.14 -14.05 0.09
CA ASP A 99 8.34 -15.16 -0.85
C ASP A 99 8.70 -14.66 -2.26
N LEU A 100 8.21 -13.47 -2.64
CA LEU A 100 8.45 -12.83 -3.93
C LEU A 100 8.73 -11.34 -3.75
N VAL A 101 9.81 -10.87 -4.37
CA VAL A 101 10.17 -9.45 -4.41
C VAL A 101 10.36 -9.01 -5.86
N THR A 102 9.65 -7.97 -6.27
CA THR A 102 9.81 -7.33 -7.58
C THR A 102 10.25 -5.88 -7.42
N GLU A 103 11.32 -5.49 -8.10
CA GLU A 103 11.83 -4.12 -8.14
C GLU A 103 11.48 -3.46 -9.49
N MET A 104 10.56 -2.48 -9.47
CA MET A 104 10.21 -1.69 -10.65
C MET A 104 11.27 -0.61 -10.89
N ARG A 105 12.12 -0.78 -11.91
CA ARG A 105 13.10 0.23 -12.33
C ARG A 105 12.55 1.04 -13.51
N PRO A 106 12.45 2.39 -13.41
CA PRO A 106 11.93 3.20 -14.51
C PRO A 106 12.96 3.29 -15.64
N VAL A 107 12.85 2.39 -16.62
CA VAL A 107 13.69 2.44 -17.84
C VAL A 107 13.32 3.64 -18.73
N LYS A 108 12.04 3.99 -18.72
CA LYS A 108 11.48 5.16 -19.40
C LYS A 108 10.24 5.62 -18.65
N HIS A 109 10.07 6.93 -18.49
CA HIS A 109 8.88 7.51 -17.86
C HIS A 109 8.41 8.77 -18.60
N TYR A 110 7.10 8.96 -18.76
CA TYR A 110 6.52 10.12 -19.47
C TYR A 110 6.94 11.47 -18.85
N PHE A 111 7.13 11.47 -17.53
CA PHE A 111 7.65 12.63 -16.80
C PHE A 111 9.01 13.10 -17.33
N ASP A 112 9.89 12.18 -17.73
CA ASP A 112 11.23 12.50 -18.24
C ASP A 112 11.16 13.18 -19.63
N GLU A 113 10.04 13.00 -20.34
CA GLU A 113 9.74 13.68 -21.61
C GLU A 113 8.96 15.00 -21.40
N GLY A 114 8.80 15.45 -20.15
CA GLY A 114 8.11 16.68 -19.80
C GLY A 114 6.58 16.56 -19.73
N LEU A 115 6.02 15.35 -19.85
CA LEU A 115 4.58 15.17 -19.63
C LEU A 115 4.29 15.25 -18.13
N LEU A 116 3.39 16.17 -17.79
CA LEU A 116 2.88 16.30 -16.43
C LEU A 116 1.88 15.18 -16.11
N ALA A 117 1.54 15.09 -14.82
CA ALA A 117 0.52 14.17 -14.33
C ALA A 117 -0.79 14.36 -15.13
N ARG A 118 -1.49 13.26 -15.44
CA ARG A 118 -2.73 13.24 -16.22
C ARG A 118 -3.90 12.83 -15.35
N GLN A 119 -5.03 13.48 -15.58
CA GLN A 119 -6.26 13.17 -14.88
C GLN A 119 -6.72 11.73 -15.14
N GLY A 120 -7.00 11.00 -14.07
CA GLY A 120 -7.46 9.61 -14.12
C GLY A 120 -6.35 8.58 -14.35
N ILE A 121 -5.08 9.01 -14.48
CA ILE A 121 -3.91 8.12 -14.53
C ILE A 121 -2.98 8.39 -13.34
N GLU A 122 -2.44 9.61 -13.25
CA GLU A 122 -1.53 9.99 -12.15
C GLU A 122 -2.23 10.77 -11.03
N TYR A 123 -3.30 11.53 -11.34
CA TYR A 123 -4.07 12.29 -10.33
C TYR A 123 -5.59 12.30 -10.58
#